data_AF-A0A969GNY1-F1
#
_entry.id   AF-A0A969GNY1-F1
#
_cell.length_a   1.000
_cell.length_b   1.000
_cell.length_c   1.000
_cell.angle_alpha   90.00
_cell.angle_beta   90.00
_cell.angle_gamma   90.00
#
_symmetry.space_group_name_H-M   'P 1'
#
loop_
_entity.id
_entity.type
_entity.pdbx_description
1 polymer ?
#
loop_
_entity_poly.entity_id
_entity_poly.type
_entity_poly.pdbx_seq_one_letter_code
_entity_poly.pdbx_strand_id
1 'polypeptide(L)'
;MGTYRTYDDAVKVGRVLEELNFYWYEHPMNEYLAGAYEKLSQELRIPILAPEIAAGSIYTRADWIRRGGSDRTRIDVLRGGITGVKKLTGLCEAFGVRCEIHMSGFANLQILGATGEDTCEYYERGLLAP
;
A
#
# COMPACT_ATOMS: atom_id res chain seq x y z
N MET A 1 -6.66 -12.98 2.46
CA MET A 1 -7.24 -12.85 1.10
C MET A 1 -6.19 -12.14 0.26
N GLY A 2 -5.93 -12.59 -0.95
CA GLY A 2 -4.93 -12.03 -1.87
C GLY A 2 -5.21 -12.60 -3.26
N THR A 3 -4.83 -11.87 -4.30
CA THR A 3 -5.23 -12.21 -5.68
C THR A 3 -4.65 -13.56 -6.11
N TYR A 4 -3.35 -13.77 -5.87
CA TYR A 4 -2.63 -14.98 -6.26
C TYR A 4 -2.43 -15.92 -5.07
N ARG A 5 -2.62 -17.22 -5.33
CA ARG A 5 -2.51 -18.27 -4.31
C ARG A 5 -1.09 -18.76 -4.11
N THR A 6 -0.21 -18.57 -5.09
CA THR A 6 1.19 -18.99 -5.03
C THR A 6 2.12 -17.79 -5.25
N TYR A 7 3.34 -17.89 -4.73
CA TYR A 7 4.38 -16.90 -4.94
C TYR A 7 4.77 -16.78 -6.42
N ASP A 8 4.87 -17.93 -7.10
CA ASP A 8 5.32 -17.98 -8.50
C ASP A 8 4.32 -17.30 -9.44
N ASP A 9 3.01 -17.42 -9.18
CA ASP A 9 1.97 -16.70 -9.92
C ASP A 9 2.12 -15.18 -9.74
N ALA A 10 2.36 -14.73 -8.51
CA ALA A 10 2.54 -13.31 -8.21
C ALA A 10 3.77 -12.74 -8.93
N VAL A 11 4.90 -13.46 -8.92
CA VAL A 11 6.12 -13.07 -9.64
C VAL A 11 5.89 -13.05 -11.14
N LYS A 12 5.26 -14.09 -11.69
CA LYS A 12 4.98 -14.19 -13.13
C LYS A 12 4.19 -12.97 -13.62
N VAL A 13 3.13 -12.59 -12.91
CA VAL A 13 2.36 -11.40 -13.26
C VAL A 13 3.16 -10.12 -13.04
N GLY A 14 3.90 -10.02 -11.93
CA GLY A 14 4.74 -8.86 -11.64
C GLY A 14 5.74 -8.55 -12.75
N ARG A 15 6.38 -9.57 -13.35
CA ARG A 15 7.27 -9.41 -14.50
C ARG A 15 6.56 -8.87 -15.74
N VAL A 16 5.36 -9.34 -16.03
CA VAL A 16 4.57 -8.80 -17.14
C VAL A 16 4.17 -7.35 -16.88
N LEU A 17 3.81 -7.00 -15.64
CA LEU A 17 3.52 -5.62 -15.25
C LEU A 17 4.74 -4.70 -15.39
N GLU A 18 5.96 -5.20 -15.12
CA GLU A 18 7.22 -4.48 -15.40
C GLU A 18 7.42 -4.20 -16.88
N GLU A 19 7.18 -5.19 -17.75
CA GLU A 19 7.29 -5.04 -19.21
C GLU A 19 6.31 -4.01 -19.76
N LEU A 20 5.11 -3.97 -19.18
CA LEU A 20 4.04 -3.05 -19.55
C LEU A 20 4.16 -1.67 -18.87
N ASN A 21 5.20 -1.46 -18.05
CA ASN A 21 5.46 -0.21 -17.34
C ASN A 21 4.29 0.26 -16.47
N PHE A 22 3.65 -0.67 -15.75
CA PHE A 22 2.66 -0.34 -14.72
C PHE A 22 3.33 0.38 -13.54
N TYR A 23 2.56 1.26 -12.89
CA TYR A 23 3.09 2.16 -11.89
C TYR A 23 3.36 1.51 -10.52
N TRP A 24 2.50 0.60 -10.09
CA TRP A 24 2.72 -0.26 -8.92
C TRP A 24 1.95 -1.57 -9.06
N TYR A 25 2.28 -2.52 -8.17
CA TYR A 25 1.59 -3.78 -8.02
C TYR A 25 0.97 -3.89 -6.63
N GLU A 26 -0.35 -3.87 -6.60
CA GLU A 26 -1.13 -3.78 -5.36
C GLU A 26 -1.61 -5.15 -4.90
N HIS A 27 -1.46 -5.41 -3.60
CA HIS A 27 -2.04 -6.56 -2.90
C HIS A 27 -2.04 -7.88 -3.73
N PRO A 28 -0.87 -8.35 -4.20
CA PRO A 28 -0.83 -9.55 -5.04
C PRO A 28 -1.09 -10.84 -4.27
N MET A 29 -0.76 -10.91 -2.98
CA MET A 29 -0.76 -12.15 -2.20
C MET A 29 -1.47 -11.98 -0.86
N ASN A 30 -1.47 -13.01 -0.02
CA ASN A 30 -2.06 -12.92 1.30
C ASN A 30 -1.19 -12.09 2.26
N GLU A 31 -1.67 -10.91 2.67
CA GLU A 31 -0.91 -9.97 3.51
C GLU A 31 -0.67 -10.43 4.97
N TYR A 32 -1.19 -11.59 5.37
CA TYR A 32 -0.75 -12.23 6.61
C TYR A 32 0.65 -12.86 6.48
N LEU A 33 1.12 -13.09 5.25
CA LEU A 33 2.42 -13.68 4.93
C LEU A 33 3.45 -12.58 4.59
N ALA A 34 3.77 -11.71 5.56
CA ALA A 34 4.69 -10.59 5.35
C ALA A 34 6.06 -11.02 4.76
N GLY A 35 6.59 -12.18 5.16
CA GLY A 35 7.85 -12.69 4.59
C GLY A 35 7.81 -13.01 3.10
N ALA A 36 6.64 -13.37 2.55
CA ALA A 36 6.48 -13.56 1.11
C ALA A 36 6.55 -12.23 0.36
N TYR A 37 6.06 -11.16 0.99
CA TYR A 37 6.10 -9.80 0.48
C TYR A 37 7.49 -9.16 0.58
N GLU A 38 8.24 -9.45 1.65
CA GLU A 38 9.66 -9.10 1.76
C GLU A 38 10.45 -9.70 0.58
N LYS A 39 10.23 -11.00 0.29
CA LYS A 39 10.85 -11.67 -0.85
C LYS A 39 10.41 -11.06 -2.20
N LEU A 40 9.11 -10.78 -2.36
CA LEU A 40 8.57 -10.23 -3.60
C LEU A 40 9.13 -8.84 -3.92
N SER A 41 9.21 -7.97 -2.91
CA SER A 41 9.72 -6.59 -3.06
C SER A 41 11.21 -6.56 -3.39
N GLN A 42 11.97 -7.60 -2.99
CA GLN A 42 13.38 -7.76 -3.39
C GLN A 42 13.53 -8.34 -4.80
N GLU A 43 12.55 -9.12 -5.28
CA GLU A 43 12.63 -9.84 -6.56
C GLU A 43 12.17 -8.98 -7.74
N LEU A 44 11.10 -8.21 -7.57
CA LEU A 44 10.49 -7.38 -8.61
C LEU A 44 11.04 -5.95 -8.59
N ARG A 45 11.11 -5.32 -9.77
CA ARG A 45 11.41 -3.89 -9.94
C ARG A 45 10.15 -3.03 -9.89
N ILE A 46 8.98 -3.59 -10.20
CA ILE A 46 7.72 -2.85 -10.07
C ILE A 46 7.43 -2.61 -8.57
N PRO A 47 7.13 -1.37 -8.15
CA PRO A 47 6.88 -1.08 -6.74
C PRO A 47 5.69 -1.88 -6.19
N ILE A 48 5.86 -2.50 -5.03
CA ILE A 48 4.79 -3.20 -4.32
C ILE A 48 4.05 -2.23 -3.40
N LEU A 49 2.74 -2.12 -3.56
CA LEU A 49 1.84 -1.33 -2.71
C LEU A 49 1.08 -2.24 -1.75
N ALA A 50 1.48 -2.24 -0.47
CA ALA A 50 0.91 -3.08 0.58
C ALA A 50 1.28 -2.54 1.99
N PRO A 51 0.59 -2.92 3.07
CA PRO A 51 -0.60 -3.76 3.10
C PRO A 51 -1.90 -2.95 3.01
N GLU A 52 -2.85 -3.43 2.22
CA GLU A 52 -4.21 -2.95 2.16
C GLU A 52 -5.04 -3.49 3.33
N ILE A 53 -5.29 -4.79 3.41
CA ILE A 53 -6.27 -5.41 4.33
C ILE A 53 -5.68 -5.84 5.67
N ALA A 54 -4.36 -5.82 5.84
CA ALA A 54 -3.75 -6.28 7.09
C ALA A 54 -4.28 -5.47 8.30
N ALA A 55 -4.80 -6.21 9.28
CA ALA A 55 -5.26 -5.68 10.56
C ALA A 55 -4.08 -5.13 11.39
N GLY A 56 -4.39 -4.36 12.44
CA GLY A 56 -3.40 -3.75 13.33
C GLY A 56 -3.01 -2.31 12.97
N SER A 57 -3.73 -1.69 12.03
CA SER A 57 -3.67 -0.25 11.75
C SER A 57 -2.24 0.22 11.47
N ILE A 58 -1.81 1.32 12.10
CA ILE A 58 -0.48 1.91 11.98
C ILE A 58 0.65 0.96 12.43
N TYR A 59 0.40 0.07 13.39
CA TYR A 59 1.46 -0.77 13.98
C TYR A 59 1.94 -1.81 12.97
N THR A 60 1.01 -2.49 12.31
CA THR A 60 1.34 -3.45 11.26
C THR A 60 2.03 -2.79 10.09
N ARG A 61 1.56 -1.61 9.67
CA ARG A 61 2.15 -0.86 8.54
C ARG A 61 3.56 -0.37 8.86
N ALA A 62 3.82 0.07 10.09
CA ALA A 62 5.15 0.41 10.55
C ALA A 62 6.09 -0.81 10.55
N ASP A 63 5.61 -1.99 10.96
CA ASP A 63 6.39 -3.22 10.91
C ASP A 63 6.69 -3.65 9.47
N TRP A 64 5.75 -3.48 8.54
CA TRP A 64 5.95 -3.73 7.11
C TRP A 64 7.01 -2.82 6.50
N ILE A 65 6.97 -1.52 6.79
CA ILE A 65 7.99 -0.56 6.36
C ILE A 65 9.36 -0.98 6.89
N ARG A 66 9.45 -1.32 8.19
CA ARG A 66 10.71 -1.74 8.82
C ARG A 66 11.31 -3.01 8.19
N ARG A 67 10.47 -3.93 7.73
CA ARG A 67 10.87 -5.20 7.10
C ARG A 67 11.26 -5.07 5.64
N GLY A 68 10.87 -3.98 4.97
CA GLY A 68 10.91 -3.93 3.51
C GLY A 68 9.89 -4.88 2.87
N GLY A 69 8.73 -5.07 3.51
CA GLY A 69 7.64 -5.88 2.97
C GLY A 69 6.91 -5.21 1.79
N SER A 70 7.18 -3.94 1.53
CA SER A 70 6.56 -3.17 0.46
C SER A 70 7.38 -1.93 0.16
N ASP A 71 7.47 -1.53 -1.11
CA ASP A 71 8.13 -0.28 -1.52
C ASP A 71 7.29 0.95 -1.16
N ARG A 72 5.96 0.77 -1.11
CA ARG A 72 4.99 1.81 -0.75
C ARG A 72 3.95 1.22 0.20
N THR A 73 3.50 2.02 1.16
CA THR A 73 2.44 1.65 2.09
C THR A 73 1.11 2.29 1.72
N ARG A 74 0.04 1.91 2.42
CA ARG A 74 -1.29 2.52 2.28
C ARG A 74 -2.08 2.40 3.56
N ILE A 75 -3.05 3.29 3.78
CA ILE A 75 -4.02 3.20 4.87
C ILE A 75 -5.30 3.97 4.50
N ASP A 76 -6.36 3.75 5.26
CA ASP A 76 -7.61 4.50 5.15
C ASP A 76 -8.22 4.78 6.53
N VAL A 77 -9.22 5.65 6.55
CA VAL A 77 -9.91 6.03 7.79
C VAL A 77 -10.69 4.88 8.45
N LEU A 78 -11.04 3.79 7.75
CA LEU A 78 -11.68 2.63 8.38
C LEU A 78 -10.67 1.81 9.20
N ARG A 79 -9.41 1.79 8.77
CA ARG A 79 -8.33 1.06 9.45
C ARG A 79 -7.58 1.91 10.47
N GLY A 80 -7.50 3.22 10.25
CA GLY A 80 -6.73 4.14 11.10
C GLY A 80 -7.53 5.21 11.82
N GLY A 81 -8.76 5.49 11.39
CA GLY A 81 -9.38 6.78 11.65
C GLY A 81 -8.55 7.94 11.08
N ILE A 82 -9.06 9.17 11.20
CA ILE A 82 -8.29 10.36 10.79
C ILE A 82 -6.96 10.43 11.55
N THR A 83 -6.97 10.12 12.85
CA THR A 83 -5.79 10.18 13.71
C THR A 83 -4.71 9.18 13.32
N GLY A 84 -5.06 7.91 13.10
CA GLY A 84 -4.08 6.89 12.72
C GLY A 84 -3.52 7.14 11.33
N VAL A 85 -4.35 7.58 10.39
CA VAL A 85 -3.91 7.95 9.05
C VAL A 85 -2.91 9.11 9.11
N LYS A 86 -3.21 10.20 9.84
CA LYS A 86 -2.27 11.32 10.01
C LYS A 86 -0.94 10.88 10.62
N LYS A 87 -0.97 10.02 11.65
CA LYS A 87 0.25 9.46 12.26
C LYS A 87 1.07 8.67 11.24
N LEU A 88 0.43 7.83 10.44
CA LEU A 88 1.14 7.04 9.43
C LEU A 88 1.72 7.92 8.33
N THR A 89 0.95 8.88 7.80
CA THR A 89 1.46 9.80 6.76
C THR A 89 2.69 10.57 7.24
N GLY A 90 2.69 11.08 8.49
CA GLY A 90 3.87 11.75 9.05
C GLY A 90 5.07 10.81 9.29
N LEU A 91 4.82 9.55 9.65
CA LEU A 91 5.87 8.54 9.71
C LEU A 91 6.45 8.27 8.31
N CYS A 92 5.60 8.16 7.30
CA CYS A 92 6.01 7.87 5.93
C CYS A 92 6.82 9.03 5.34
N GLU A 93 6.40 10.27 5.58
CA GLU A 93 7.14 11.49 5.25
C GLU A 93 8.55 11.48 5.87
N ALA A 94 8.67 11.14 7.16
CA ALA A 94 9.95 11.08 7.86
C ALA A 94 10.88 9.96 7.37
N PHE A 95 10.33 8.87 6.83
CA PHE A 95 11.07 7.70 6.35
C PHE A 95 11.30 7.72 4.83
N GLY A 96 10.78 8.73 4.11
CA GLY A 96 10.86 8.79 2.66
C GLY A 96 10.07 7.67 1.95
N VAL A 97 9.01 7.17 2.59
CA VAL A 97 8.13 6.12 2.05
C VAL A 97 6.83 6.76 1.59
N ARG A 98 6.30 6.32 0.45
CA ARG A 98 4.97 6.77 -0.01
C ARG A 98 3.85 6.02 0.69
N CYS A 99 2.78 6.73 1.02
CA CYS A 99 1.59 6.23 1.69
C CYS A 99 0.33 6.65 0.93
N GLU A 100 -0.21 5.76 0.11
CA GLU A 100 -1.43 6.04 -0.65
C GLU A 100 -2.68 5.90 0.24
N ILE A 101 -3.66 6.79 0.06
CA ILE A 101 -4.92 6.73 0.81
C ILE A 101 -5.91 5.83 0.08
N HIS A 102 -6.18 4.69 0.70
CA HIS A 102 -7.14 3.69 0.21
C HIS A 102 -8.59 4.14 0.46
N MET A 103 -9.50 3.72 -0.42
CA MET A 103 -10.94 4.00 -0.42
C MET A 103 -11.31 5.46 -0.70
N SER A 104 -12.51 5.62 -1.27
CA SER A 104 -13.16 6.91 -1.39
C SER A 104 -13.76 7.38 -0.06
N GLY A 105 -14.08 8.67 0.03
CA GLY A 105 -14.80 9.27 1.14
C GLY A 105 -14.23 10.63 1.53
N PHE A 106 -15.09 11.49 2.09
CA PHE A 106 -14.72 12.85 2.47
C PHE A 106 -13.53 12.90 3.44
N ALA A 107 -13.49 11.99 4.41
CA ALA A 107 -12.40 11.97 5.38
C ALA A 107 -11.05 11.60 4.72
N ASN A 108 -11.03 10.61 3.82
CA ASN A 108 -9.84 10.25 3.05
C ASN A 108 -9.39 11.39 2.13
N LEU A 109 -10.33 12.08 1.48
CA LEU A 109 -10.02 13.24 0.64
C LEU A 109 -9.39 14.39 1.43
N GLN A 110 -9.91 14.67 2.64
CA GLN A 110 -9.34 15.68 3.54
C GLN A 110 -7.93 15.29 4.02
N ILE A 111 -7.65 14.00 4.23
CA ILE A 111 -6.30 13.53 4.52
C ILE A 111 -5.36 13.84 3.35
N LEU A 112 -5.73 13.49 2.12
CA LEU A 112 -4.91 13.78 0.94
C LEU A 112 -4.62 15.28 0.87
N GLY A 113 -5.64 16.13 0.98
CA GLY A 113 -5.49 17.59 0.96
C GLY A 113 -4.63 18.16 2.10
N ALA A 114 -4.39 17.37 3.16
CA ALA A 114 -3.56 17.73 4.30
C ALA A 114 -2.22 16.97 4.33
N THR A 115 -1.82 16.31 3.24
CA THR A 115 -0.61 15.51 3.12
C THR A 115 0.17 15.97 1.89
N GLY A 116 1.49 16.07 2.00
CA GLY A 116 2.34 16.48 0.88
C GLY A 116 2.32 15.46 -0.26
N GLU A 117 2.40 15.95 -1.50
CA GLU A 117 2.41 15.13 -2.71
C GLU A 117 3.58 14.12 -2.74
N ASP A 118 4.71 14.48 -2.13
CA ASP A 118 5.86 13.59 -1.97
C ASP A 118 5.55 12.34 -1.12
N THR A 119 4.54 12.42 -0.25
CA THR A 119 4.11 11.32 0.63
C THR A 119 2.89 10.59 0.09
N CYS A 120 1.90 11.29 -0.47
CA CYS A 120 0.69 10.68 -1.03
C CYS A 120 0.34 11.36 -2.35
N GLU A 121 0.32 10.59 -3.43
CA GLU A 121 0.12 11.12 -4.79
C GLU A 121 -1.32 10.93 -5.26
N TYR A 122 -1.97 9.84 -4.84
CA TYR A 122 -3.28 9.47 -5.36
C TYR A 122 -4.37 9.42 -4.28
N TYR A 123 -5.56 9.83 -4.69
CA TYR A 123 -6.81 9.51 -3.99
C TYR A 123 -7.58 8.47 -4.78
N GLU A 124 -7.93 7.37 -4.13
CA GLU A 124 -8.70 6.32 -4.76
C GLU A 124 -10.17 6.73 -4.91
N ARG A 125 -10.58 6.98 -6.15
CA ARG A 125 -11.97 7.30 -6.51
C ARG A 125 -12.62 6.11 -7.19
N GLY A 126 -13.19 5.21 -6.41
CA GLY A 126 -13.95 4.03 -6.87
C GLY A 126 -15.47 4.14 -6.66
N LEU A 127 -16.20 3.10 -7.08
CA LEU A 127 -17.65 2.94 -6.88
C LEU A 127 -18.48 4.11 -7.43
N LEU A 128 -18.19 4.50 -8.67
CA LEU A 128 -18.83 5.61 -9.38
C LEU A 128 -20.20 5.26 -10.00
N ALA A 129 -20.64 4.01 -9.84
CA ALA A 129 -21.98 3.60 -10.26
C ALA A 129 -23.03 4.14 -9.27
N PRO A 130 -24.21 4.58 -9.75
CA PRO A 130 -25.31 5.05 -8.91
C PRO A 130 -25.88 3.97 -7.99
#